data_AF-A0A835U2H9-F1
#
_entry.id   AF-A0A835U2H9-F1
#
_cell.length_a   1.000
_cell.length_b   1.000
_cell.length_c   1.000
_cell.angle_alpha   90.00
_cell.angle_beta   90.00
_cell.angle_gamma   90.00
#
_symmetry.space_group_name_H-M   'P 1'
#
loop_
_entity.id
_entity.type
_entity.pdbx_description
1 polymer ?
#
loop_
_entity_poly.entity_id
_entity_poly.type
_entity_poly.pdbx_seq_one_letter_code
_entity_poly.pdbx_strand_id
1 'polypeptide(L)' 'MKLDPEGYEEKLLLIYCHFESSLHLLLQQSTLNSSLDLVVSKDLGDLKMFLVHMTPYYPRRLTEFPH' A
#
# COMPACT_ATOMS: atom_id res chain seq x y z
N MET A 1 -15.22 -9.84 -20.67
CA MET A 1 -14.58 -9.50 -19.38
C MET A 1 -13.10 -9.93 -19.43
N LYS A 2 -12.27 -9.18 -20.15
CA LYS A 2 -10.83 -9.13 -19.86
C LYS A 2 -10.69 -7.80 -19.14
N LEU A 3 -10.59 -7.82 -17.81
CA LEU A 3 -10.38 -6.60 -17.05
C LEU A 3 -9.14 -5.92 -17.64
N ASP A 4 -9.33 -4.73 -18.17
CA ASP A 4 -8.28 -3.94 -18.79
C ASP A 4 -7.07 -3.87 -17.85
N PRO A 5 -5.91 -4.40 -18.26
CA PRO A 5 -4.73 -4.43 -17.41
C PRO A 5 -4.32 -3.00 -17.00
N GLU A 6 -4.56 -2.00 -17.85
CA GLU A 6 -4.35 -0.58 -17.55
C GLU A 6 -5.18 -0.10 -16.35
N GLY A 7 -6.48 -0.42 -16.30
CA GLY A 7 -7.35 0.01 -15.21
C GLY A 7 -7.00 -0.67 -13.87
N TYR A 8 -6.43 -1.86 -13.93
CA TYR A 8 -5.91 -2.52 -12.73
C TYR A 8 -4.61 -1.86 -12.25
N GLU A 9 -3.72 -1.50 -13.17
CA GLU A 9 -2.48 -0.82 -12.83
C GLU A 9 -2.72 0.57 -12.22
N GLU A 10 -3.70 1.33 -12.70
CA GLU A 10 -4.11 2.60 -12.09
C GLU A 10 -4.64 2.40 -10.67
N LYS A 11 -5.48 1.38 -10.45
CA LYS A 11 -5.95 1.01 -9.11
C LYS A 11 -4.80 0.61 -8.19
N LEU A 12 -3.83 -0.14 -8.71
CA LEU A 12 -2.65 -0.54 -7.95
C LEU A 12 -1.84 0.69 -7.51
N LEU A 13 -1.72 1.70 -8.38
CA LEU A 13 -1.04 2.95 -8.05
C LEU A 13 -1.78 3.73 -6.96
N LEU A 14 -3.11 3.78 -7.03
CA LEU A 14 -3.94 4.40 -5.99
C LEU A 14 -3.78 3.69 -4.64
N ILE A 15 -3.72 2.36 -4.64
CA ILE A 15 -3.47 1.55 -3.44
C ILE A 15 -2.06 1.85 -2.89
N TYR A 16 -1.05 1.95 -3.74
CA TYR A 16 0.31 2.30 -3.34
C TYR A 16 0.40 3.72 -2.74
N CYS A 17 -0.18 4.74 -3.40
CA CYS A 17 -0.22 6.10 -2.85
C CYS A 17 -1.00 6.18 -1.53
N HIS A 18 -2.08 5.39 -1.40
CA HIS A 18 -2.82 5.29 -0.15
C HIS A 18 -1.97 4.65 0.95
N PHE A 19 -1.24 3.57 0.64
CA PHE A 19 -0.29 2.94 1.55
C PHE A 19 0.77 3.94 2.04
N GLU A 20 1.43 4.67 1.13
CA GLU A 20 2.46 5.65 1.51
C GLU A 20 1.89 6.76 2.39
N SER A 21 0.71 7.28 2.04
CA SER A 21 0.04 8.33 2.81
C SER A 21 -0.32 7.83 4.22
N SER A 22 -0.90 6.64 4.31
CA SER A 22 -1.27 6.01 5.60
C SER A 22 -0.03 5.69 6.43
N LEU A 23 1.08 5.26 5.80
CA LEU A 23 2.35 5.01 6.48
C LEU A 23 2.97 6.31 7.01
N HIS A 24 2.98 7.38 6.20
CA HIS A 24 3.45 8.70 6.65
C HIS A 24 2.62 9.22 7.82
N LEU A 25 1.29 9.10 7.72
CA LEU A 25 0.38 9.51 8.78
C LEU A 25 0.57 8.67 10.05
N LEU A 26 0.76 7.35 9.91
CA LEU A 26 1.07 6.44 11.02
C LEU A 26 2.40 6.81 11.68
N LEU A 27 3.44 7.14 10.91
CA LEU A 27 4.74 7.54 11.43
C LEU A 27 4.67 8.87 12.20
N GLN A 28 3.92 9.85 11.65
CA GLN A 28 3.66 11.11 12.33
C GLN A 28 2.83 10.91 13.60
N GLN A 29 1.80 10.07 13.55
CA GLN A 29 0.98 9.74 14.72
C GLN A 29 1.78 8.99 15.78
N SER A 30 2.63 8.03 15.39
CA SER A 30 3.51 7.32 16.32
C SER A 30 4.47 8.26 17.05
N THR A 31 4.80 9.41 16.46
CA THR A 31 5.65 10.44 17.08
C THR A 31 4.87 11.29 18.07
N LEU A 32 3.57 11.52 17.84
CA LEU A 32 2.72 12.41 18.64
C LEU A 32 1.88 11.69 19.69
N ASN A 33 1.43 10.46 19.42
CA ASN A 33 0.52 9.66 20.25
C ASN A 33 0.82 8.15 20.05
N SER A 34 1.23 7.45 21.11
CA SER A 34 1.48 5.99 21.06
C SER A 34 0.23 5.13 20.94
N SER A 35 -0.97 5.72 20.97
CA SER A 35 -2.24 5.01 20.74
C SER A 35 -2.52 4.96 19.24
N LEU A 36 -1.66 4.24 18.51
CA LEU A 36 -1.96 3.89 17.12
C LEU A 36 -3.22 3.03 17.12
N ASP A 37 -4.20 3.43 16.32
CA ASP A 37 -5.42 2.65 16.12
C ASP A 37 -5.01 1.31 15.48
N LEU A 38 -5.12 0.22 16.26
CA LEU A 38 -4.70 -1.14 15.85
C LEU A 38 -5.30 -1.52 14.49
N VAL A 39 -6.45 -0.95 14.15
CA VAL A 39 -7.15 -1.11 12.87
C VAL A 39 -6.32 -0.55 11.71
N VAL A 40 -5.77 0.66 11.84
CA VAL A 40 -4.95 1.31 10.80
C VAL A 40 -3.64 0.56 10.60
N SER A 41 -3.01 0.09 11.68
CA SER A 41 -1.78 -0.70 11.57
C SER A 41 -2.01 -2.06 10.91
N LYS A 42 -3.16 -2.69 11.15
CA LYS A 42 -3.51 -3.96 10.54
C LYS A 42 -3.83 -3.80 9.05
N ASP A 43 -4.65 -2.81 8.71
CA ASP A 43 -5.01 -2.50 7.32
C ASP A 43 -3.77 -2.18 6.47
N LEU A 44 -2.81 -1.43 7.03
CA LEU A 44 -1.53 -1.15 6.38
C LEU A 44 -0.68 -2.42 6.15
N GLY A 45 -0.72 -3.36 7.10
CA GLY A 45 -0.07 -4.67 6.97
C GLY A 45 -0.69 -5.54 5.89
N ASP A 46 -2.02 -5.57 5.82
CA ASP A 46 -2.79 -6.26 4.78
C ASP A 46 -2.51 -5.65 3.39
N LEU A 47 -2.46 -4.31 3.29
CA LEU A 47 -2.09 -3.60 2.06
C LEU A 47 -0.65 -3.90 1.62
N LYS A 48 0.30 -3.92 2.57
CA LYS A 48 1.69 -4.29 2.28
C LYS A 48 1.75 -5.71 1.70
N MET A 49 1.05 -6.67 2.32
CA MET A 49 1.02 -8.05 1.86
C MET A 49 0.41 -8.18 0.46
N PHE A 50 -0.65 -7.41 0.18
CA PHE A 50 -1.24 -7.32 -1.14
C PHE A 50 -0.25 -6.77 -2.18
N LEU A 51 0.42 -5.65 -1.88
CA LEU A 51 1.39 -5.04 -2.79
C LEU A 51 2.57 -5.98 -3.08
N VAL A 52 3.11 -6.67 -2.06
CA VAL A 52 4.16 -7.69 -2.22
C VAL A 52 3.71 -8.83 -3.13
N HIS A 53 2.46 -9.29 -2.98
CA HIS A 53 1.90 -10.31 -3.85
C HIS A 53 1.73 -9.82 -5.30
N MET A 54 1.51 -8.52 -5.48
CA MET A 54 1.35 -7.89 -6.80
C MET A 54 2.68 -7.51 -7.46
N THR A 55 3.78 -7.39 -6.70
CA THR A 55 5.13 -7.11 -7.23
C THR A 55 5.55 -8.00 -8.42
N PRO A 56 5.39 -9.34 -8.40
CA PRO A 56 5.73 -10.18 -9.55
C PRO A 56 4.83 -9.96 -10.78
N TYR A 57 3.62 -9.45 -10.59
CA TYR A 57 2.68 -9.17 -11.68
C TYR A 57 2.86 -7.77 -12.27
N TYR A 58 3.35 -6.80 -11.46
CA TYR A 58 3.54 -5.41 -11.85
C TYR A 58 4.94 -4.88 -11.53
N PRO A 59 6.00 -5.56 -12.01
CA PRO A 59 7.38 -5.23 -11.65
C PRO A 59 7.81 -3.84 -12.14
N ARG A 60 7.10 -3.25 -13.12
CA ARG A 60 7.41 -1.91 -13.65
C ARG A 60 6.88 -0.78 -12.75
N ARG A 61 5.80 -1.03 -11.99
CA ARG A 61 5.17 -0.03 -11.13
C ARG A 61 5.53 -0.20 -9.64
N LEU A 62 5.88 -1.42 -9.23
CA LEU A 62 6.26 -1.76 -7.86
C LEU A 62 7.77 -1.98 -7.68
N THR A 63 8.60 -1.54 -8.63
CA THR A 63 10.06 -1.70 -8.59
C THR A 63 10.70 -1.07 -7.35
N GLU A 64 10.10 0.00 -6.84
CA GLU A 64 10.57 0.74 -5.66
C GLU A 64 9.95 0.21 -4.35
N PHE A 65 9.05 -0.77 -4.42
CA PHE A 65 8.45 -1.35 -3.23
C PHE A 65 9.49 -2.18 -2.48
N PRO A 66 9.80 -1.88 -1.20
CA PRO A 66 10.81 -2.61 -0.46
C PRO A 66 10.35 -4.07 -0.22
N HIS A 67 11.21 -5.00 -0.61
CA HIS A 67 11.06 -6.44 -0.35
C HIS A 67 11.27 -6.78 1.12
#